data_AF-A0A3A1YIC6-F1
#
_entry.id   AF-A0A3A1YIC6-F1
#
_cell.length_a   1.000
_cell.length_b   1.000
_cell.length_c   1.000
_cell.angle_alpha   90.00
_cell.angle_beta   90.00
_cell.angle_gamma   90.00
#
_symmetry.space_group_name_H-M   'P 1'
#
loop_
_entity.id
_entity.type
_entity.pdbx_description
1 polymer ?
#
loop_
_entity_poly.entity_id
_entity_poly.type
_entity_poly.pdbx_seq_one_letter_code
_entity_poly.pdbx_strand_id
1 'polypeptide(L)'
;MHILLNSTEYLSPKQRRLIHLRWTYWFVLCNLVILWILGAQYLLPLHFHSTISSTYYLATLFSHFFLLAVISGIVPIIAVFIFTNGHYYRMFVGTYYTLLIMLLALDQAVYNHYQEHLSLEKLIWLLVNNPRYQEFYIYFAFLPLLLLCQLLFGVYIWRRVFHLHLRSRFNYVFMFIMLVFVIWSNTLYVYAVNTNNFDLLIYRSVFPLMFYFRFPYWFTSLDPQLIHFTNLIG
;
A
#
# COMPACT_ATOMS: atom_id res chain seq x y z
N MET A 1 -9.17 32.58 15.51
CA MET A 1 -8.95 31.27 14.84
C MET A 1 -7.81 31.26 13.80
N HIS A 2 -7.08 32.39 13.60
CA HIS A 2 -5.98 32.50 12.62
C HIS A 2 -4.59 32.10 13.18
N ILE A 3 -4.45 31.95 14.50
CA ILE A 3 -3.18 31.74 15.20
C ILE A 3 -2.69 30.27 15.11
N LEU A 4 -3.58 29.31 14.83
CA LEU A 4 -3.27 27.87 14.87
C LEU A 4 -2.51 27.34 13.66
N LEU A 5 -2.40 28.11 12.57
CA LEU A 5 -1.58 27.72 11.43
C LEU A 5 -0.07 27.91 11.69
N ASN A 6 0.29 28.77 12.66
CA ASN A 6 1.67 29.10 13.00
C ASN A 6 2.10 28.60 14.41
N SER A 7 1.21 27.95 15.15
CA SER A 7 1.38 27.75 16.61
C SER A 7 2.25 26.55 17.02
N THR A 8 2.87 25.82 16.09
CA THR A 8 3.73 24.67 16.48
C THR A 8 5.08 25.06 17.04
N GLU A 9 5.53 26.29 16.79
CA GLU A 9 6.78 26.80 17.37
C GLU A 9 6.67 27.01 18.89
N TYR A 10 5.50 27.38 19.39
CA TYR A 10 5.26 27.61 20.82
C TYR A 10 4.91 26.33 21.61
N LEU A 11 4.74 25.20 20.93
CA LEU A 11 4.44 23.92 21.57
C LEU A 11 5.72 23.26 22.10
N SER A 12 5.61 22.57 23.24
CA SER A 12 6.72 21.74 23.72
C SER A 12 7.14 20.72 22.65
N PRO A 13 8.42 20.34 22.58
CA PRO A 13 8.91 19.38 21.57
C PRO A 13 8.11 18.08 21.58
N LYS A 14 7.68 17.61 22.75
CA LYS A 14 6.85 16.41 22.91
C LYS A 14 5.46 16.58 22.28
N GLN A 15 4.77 17.69 22.58
CA GLN A 15 3.43 17.96 22.04
C GLN A 15 3.46 18.14 20.51
N ARG A 16 4.46 18.84 19.98
CA ARG A 16 4.65 19.02 18.54
C ARG A 16 4.77 17.66 17.83
N ARG A 17 5.64 16.78 18.33
CA ARG A 17 5.81 15.43 17.78
C ARG A 17 4.51 14.63 17.79
N LEU A 18 3.76 14.67 18.90
CA LEU A 18 2.48 13.95 19.01
C LEU A 18 1.44 14.47 18.01
N ILE A 19 1.36 15.77 17.76
CA ILE A 19 0.43 16.34 16.78
C ILE A 19 0.84 15.94 15.36
N HIS A 20 2.14 15.94 15.05
CA HIS A 20 2.63 15.44 13.76
C HIS A 20 2.33 13.97 13.56
N LEU A 21 2.59 13.11 14.55
CA LEU A 21 2.25 11.69 14.48
C LEU A 21 0.76 11.46 14.28
N ARG A 22 -0.09 12.22 14.97
CA ARG A 22 -1.54 12.15 14.78
C ARG A 22 -1.96 12.58 13.40
N TRP A 23 -1.40 13.68 12.88
CA TRP A 23 -1.65 14.13 11.51
C TRP A 23 -1.22 13.07 10.49
N THR A 24 -0.02 12.50 10.66
CA THR A 24 0.55 11.48 9.79
C THR A 24 -0.32 10.24 9.76
N TYR A 25 -0.79 9.75 10.91
CA TYR A 25 -1.70 8.61 10.97
C TYR A 25 -2.94 8.80 10.07
N TRP A 26 -3.62 9.95 10.18
CA TRP A 26 -4.79 10.25 9.36
C TRP A 26 -4.43 10.45 7.89
N PHE A 27 -3.27 11.06 7.62
CA PHE A 27 -2.76 11.22 6.26
C PHE A 27 -2.49 9.87 5.58
N VAL A 28 -1.88 8.92 6.28
CA VAL A 28 -1.64 7.55 5.80
C VAL A 28 -2.97 6.83 5.56
N LEU A 29 -3.92 6.91 6.48
CA LEU A 29 -5.24 6.27 6.32
C LEU A 29 -6.01 6.79 5.09
N CYS A 30 -5.90 8.07 4.77
CA CYS A 30 -6.53 8.60 3.57
C CYS A 30 -5.78 8.19 2.30
N ASN A 31 -4.45 8.13 2.34
CA ASN A 31 -3.66 7.60 1.23
C ASN A 31 -3.94 6.11 0.98
N LEU A 32 -4.25 5.33 2.02
CA LEU A 32 -4.69 3.94 1.90
C LEU A 32 -5.93 3.80 1.01
N VAL A 33 -6.87 4.74 1.05
CA VAL A 33 -8.04 4.73 0.14
C VAL A 33 -7.60 4.87 -1.31
N ILE A 34 -6.62 5.75 -1.59
CA ILE A 34 -6.05 5.91 -2.94
C ILE A 34 -5.35 4.61 -3.37
N LEU A 35 -4.60 3.98 -2.47
CA LEU A 35 -3.95 2.70 -2.73
C LEU A 35 -4.96 1.60 -3.06
N TRP A 36 -6.11 1.54 -2.38
CA TRP A 36 -7.17 0.59 -2.74
C TRP A 36 -7.82 0.89 -4.09
N ILE A 37 -8.02 2.16 -4.42
CA ILE A 37 -8.57 2.54 -5.73
C ILE A 37 -7.61 2.12 -6.86
N LEU A 38 -6.32 2.38 -6.71
CA LEU A 38 -5.30 1.95 -7.67
C LEU A 38 -5.16 0.41 -7.68
N GLY A 39 -5.12 -0.21 -6.52
CA GLY A 39 -5.10 -1.66 -6.38
C GLY A 39 -6.30 -2.34 -7.04
N ALA A 40 -7.49 -1.74 -6.95
CA ALA A 40 -8.67 -2.26 -7.62
C ALA A 40 -8.52 -2.24 -9.15
N GLN A 41 -7.68 -1.38 -9.73
CA GLN A 41 -7.49 -1.37 -11.19
C GLN A 41 -6.66 -2.56 -11.69
N TYR A 42 -5.90 -3.25 -10.81
CA TYR A 42 -5.28 -4.54 -11.14
C TYR A 42 -6.32 -5.65 -11.36
N LEU A 43 -7.60 -5.41 -11.06
CA LEU A 43 -8.71 -6.32 -11.39
C LEU A 43 -9.02 -6.38 -12.88
N LEU A 44 -8.79 -5.29 -13.62
CA LEU A 44 -9.31 -5.14 -14.98
C LEU A 44 -8.85 -6.25 -15.95
N PRO A 45 -7.60 -6.75 -15.86
CA PRO A 45 -7.15 -7.87 -16.70
C PRO A 45 -7.58 -9.26 -16.20
N LEU A 46 -8.11 -9.38 -14.96
CA LEU A 46 -8.32 -10.67 -14.31
C LEU A 46 -9.74 -11.19 -14.49
N HIS A 47 -9.85 -12.47 -14.83
CA HIS A 47 -11.10 -13.20 -14.82
C HIS A 47 -11.20 -14.07 -13.56
N PHE A 48 -12.32 -13.94 -12.85
CA PHE A 48 -12.60 -14.74 -11.66
C PHE A 48 -13.24 -16.07 -12.04
N HIS A 49 -12.66 -17.17 -11.57
CA HIS A 49 -13.14 -18.52 -11.83
C HIS A 49 -14.19 -18.97 -10.79
N SER A 50 -14.24 -18.35 -9.62
CA SER A 50 -15.21 -18.67 -8.56
C SER A 50 -15.42 -17.53 -7.57
N THR A 51 -16.50 -17.60 -6.78
CA THR A 51 -16.78 -16.68 -5.66
C THR A 51 -15.68 -16.72 -4.59
N ILE A 52 -15.00 -17.87 -4.43
CA ILE A 52 -13.89 -18.01 -3.48
C ILE A 52 -12.70 -17.20 -3.99
N SER A 53 -12.42 -17.25 -5.28
CA SER A 53 -11.30 -16.51 -5.89
C SER A 53 -11.52 -14.99 -5.85
N SER A 54 -12.75 -14.51 -6.06
CA SER A 54 -13.07 -13.08 -5.90
C SER A 54 -12.97 -12.61 -4.45
N THR A 55 -13.42 -13.41 -3.49
CA THR A 55 -13.30 -13.09 -2.06
C THR A 55 -11.84 -13.11 -1.60
N TYR A 56 -11.05 -14.06 -2.10
CA TYR A 56 -9.61 -14.14 -1.84
C TYR A 56 -8.89 -12.91 -2.37
N TYR A 57 -9.20 -12.49 -3.60
CA TYR A 57 -8.62 -11.29 -4.18
C TYR A 57 -8.97 -10.05 -3.36
N LEU A 58 -10.24 -9.83 -3.02
CA LEU A 58 -10.65 -8.67 -2.22
C LEU A 58 -9.94 -8.65 -0.86
N ALA A 59 -9.85 -9.80 -0.20
CA ALA A 59 -9.11 -9.89 1.05
C ALA A 59 -7.62 -9.54 0.88
N THR A 60 -7.01 -10.01 -0.20
CA THR A 60 -5.62 -9.74 -0.57
C THR A 60 -5.41 -8.26 -0.93
N LEU A 61 -6.35 -7.64 -1.64
CA LEU A 61 -6.35 -6.22 -1.97
C LEU A 61 -6.35 -5.36 -0.69
N PHE A 62 -7.31 -5.61 0.20
CA PHE A 62 -7.44 -4.84 1.42
C PHE A 62 -6.24 -5.05 2.35
N SER A 63 -5.80 -6.30 2.53
CA SER A 63 -4.69 -6.63 3.43
C SER A 63 -3.35 -6.12 2.93
N HIS A 64 -3.02 -6.33 1.65
CA HIS A 64 -1.73 -5.96 1.07
C HIS A 64 -1.48 -4.47 1.13
N PHE A 65 -2.41 -3.67 0.59
CA PHE A 65 -2.25 -2.21 0.59
C PHE A 65 -2.36 -1.62 1.99
N PHE A 66 -3.08 -2.27 2.92
CA PHE A 66 -3.05 -1.88 4.32
C PHE A 66 -1.65 -2.09 4.93
N LEU A 67 -1.02 -3.24 4.72
CA LEU A 67 0.35 -3.49 5.21
C LEU A 67 1.35 -2.56 4.52
N LEU A 68 1.21 -2.31 3.22
CA LEU A 68 2.04 -1.36 2.49
C LEU A 68 1.88 0.06 3.05
N ALA A 69 0.67 0.48 3.41
CA ALA A 69 0.43 1.76 4.07
C ALA A 69 1.12 1.83 5.44
N VAL A 70 1.04 0.77 6.25
CA VAL A 70 1.75 0.68 7.54
C VAL A 70 3.26 0.79 7.36
N ILE A 71 3.83 0.03 6.43
CA ILE A 71 5.28 0.06 6.13
C ILE A 71 5.71 1.44 5.62
N SER A 72 4.94 2.02 4.69
CA SER A 72 5.23 3.34 4.14
C SER A 72 5.22 4.44 5.20
N GLY A 73 4.46 4.26 6.30
CA GLY A 73 4.36 5.17 7.42
C GLY A 73 5.61 5.27 8.29
N ILE A 74 6.57 4.34 8.18
CA ILE A 74 7.82 4.34 8.96
C ILE A 74 8.66 5.59 8.64
N VAL A 75 8.80 5.94 7.36
CA VAL A 75 9.59 7.10 6.92
C VAL A 75 9.03 8.42 7.50
N PRO A 76 7.73 8.73 7.38
CA PRO A 76 7.12 9.86 8.07
C PRO A 76 7.32 9.88 9.59
N ILE A 77 7.30 8.72 10.27
CA ILE A 77 7.53 8.62 11.72
C ILE A 77 8.96 9.03 12.08
N ILE A 78 9.95 8.54 11.34
CA ILE A 78 11.36 8.93 11.51
C ILE A 78 11.55 10.43 11.23
N ALA A 79 10.92 10.92 10.16
CA ALA A 79 10.99 12.33 9.76
C ALA A 79 10.47 13.30 10.85
N VAL A 80 9.57 12.87 11.74
CA VAL A 80 9.10 13.71 12.88
C VAL A 80 10.25 14.11 13.82
N PHE A 81 11.30 13.29 13.92
CA PHE A 81 12.45 13.59 14.77
C PHE A 81 13.45 14.53 14.10
N ILE A 82 13.45 14.58 12.77
CA ILE A 82 14.38 15.38 11.97
C ILE A 82 13.83 16.80 11.77
N PHE A 83 12.55 16.93 11.41
CA PHE A 83 11.95 18.22 11.08
C PHE A 83 11.42 18.93 12.32
N THR A 84 11.96 20.11 12.61
CA THR A 84 11.46 21.00 13.68
C THR A 84 10.26 21.83 13.22
N ASN A 85 10.26 22.27 11.96
CA ASN A 85 9.21 23.07 11.37
C ASN A 85 8.13 22.18 10.71
N GLY A 86 6.89 22.36 11.15
CA GLY A 86 5.75 21.57 10.69
C GLY A 86 5.39 21.74 9.21
N HIS A 87 5.74 22.88 8.59
CA HIS A 87 5.48 23.10 7.16
C HIS A 87 6.36 22.22 6.30
N TYR A 88 7.68 22.21 6.55
CA TYR A 88 8.62 21.35 5.83
C TYR A 88 8.32 19.88 6.07
N TYR A 89 7.95 19.50 7.30
CA TYR A 89 7.51 18.14 7.60
C TYR A 89 6.34 17.70 6.70
N ARG A 90 5.27 18.50 6.62
CA ARG A 90 4.09 18.16 5.82
C ARG A 90 4.40 18.15 4.32
N MET A 91 5.22 19.08 3.85
CA MET A 91 5.66 19.13 2.45
C MET A 91 6.48 17.88 2.08
N PHE A 92 7.40 17.48 2.95
CA PHE A 92 8.19 16.26 2.79
C PHE A 92 7.30 15.01 2.73
N VAL A 93 6.41 14.84 3.71
CA VAL A 93 5.50 13.68 3.76
C VAL A 93 4.55 13.66 2.56
N GLY A 94 4.00 14.81 2.17
CA GLY A 94 3.13 14.91 0.98
C GLY A 94 3.87 14.55 -0.32
N THR A 95 5.10 15.03 -0.48
CA THR A 95 5.94 14.69 -1.64
C THR A 95 6.29 13.19 -1.65
N TYR A 96 6.65 12.63 -0.49
CA TYR A 96 6.95 11.21 -0.33
C TYR A 96 5.76 10.32 -0.76
N TYR A 97 4.55 10.59 -0.26
CA TYR A 97 3.37 9.81 -0.67
C TYR A 97 2.99 10.02 -2.13
N THR A 98 3.21 11.21 -2.69
CA THR A 98 3.03 11.47 -4.12
C THR A 98 3.93 10.56 -4.95
N LEU A 99 5.21 10.45 -4.58
CA LEU A 99 6.17 9.59 -5.28
C LEU A 99 5.78 8.10 -5.17
N LEU A 100 5.32 7.65 -3.99
CA LEU A 100 4.87 6.26 -3.81
C LEU A 100 3.63 5.94 -4.66
N ILE A 101 2.64 6.84 -4.68
CA ILE A 101 1.43 6.67 -5.48
C ILE A 101 1.77 6.69 -6.97
N MET A 102 2.67 7.58 -7.38
CA MET A 102 3.16 7.63 -8.76
C MET A 102 3.87 6.34 -9.15
N LEU A 103 4.73 5.81 -8.27
CA LEU A 103 5.42 4.54 -8.50
C LEU A 103 4.42 3.39 -8.67
N LEU A 104 3.38 3.34 -7.85
CA LEU A 104 2.32 2.35 -7.97
C LEU A 104 1.50 2.49 -9.27
N ALA A 105 1.21 3.73 -9.68
CA ALA A 105 0.49 4.00 -10.93
C ALA A 105 1.33 3.60 -12.16
N LEU A 106 2.65 3.80 -12.11
CA LEU A 106 3.59 3.35 -13.13
C LEU A 106 3.70 1.83 -13.17
N ASP A 107 3.81 1.17 -12.01
CA ASP A 107 3.79 -0.31 -11.93
C ASP A 107 2.53 -0.87 -12.59
N GLN A 108 1.38 -0.26 -12.32
CA GLN A 108 0.12 -0.68 -12.89
C GLN A 108 0.07 -0.49 -14.42
N ALA A 109 0.65 0.58 -14.94
CA ALA A 109 0.76 0.80 -16.38
C ALA A 109 1.60 -0.29 -17.05
N VAL A 110 2.72 -0.67 -16.42
CA VAL A 110 3.59 -1.76 -16.88
C VAL A 110 2.87 -3.10 -16.78
N TYR A 111 2.19 -3.36 -15.66
CA TYR A 111 1.45 -4.59 -15.42
C TYR A 111 0.34 -4.79 -16.45
N ASN A 112 -0.41 -3.74 -16.79
CA ASN A 112 -1.46 -3.83 -17.81
C ASN A 112 -0.92 -4.18 -19.20
N HIS A 113 0.32 -3.80 -19.52
CA HIS A 113 0.91 -4.05 -20.84
C HIS A 113 1.68 -5.38 -20.91
N TYR A 114 2.45 -5.71 -19.87
CA TYR A 114 3.35 -6.86 -19.87
C TYR A 114 2.90 -8.01 -18.95
N GLN A 115 1.88 -7.80 -18.10
CA GLN A 115 1.46 -8.74 -17.04
C GLN A 115 2.58 -9.06 -16.04
N GLU A 116 3.55 -8.16 -15.94
CA GLU A 116 4.70 -8.26 -15.05
C GLU A 116 4.90 -6.93 -14.32
N HIS A 117 5.38 -7.01 -13.08
CA HIS A 117 5.65 -5.83 -12.27
C HIS A 117 6.88 -5.04 -12.75
N LEU A 118 6.96 -3.80 -12.30
CA LEU A 118 7.97 -2.82 -12.63
C LEU A 118 9.39 -3.38 -12.40
N SER A 119 10.12 -3.57 -13.49
CA SER A 119 11.58 -3.63 -13.49
C SER A 119 12.13 -2.42 -14.24
N LEU A 120 13.34 -1.97 -13.86
CA LEU A 120 14.00 -0.84 -14.53
C LEU A 120 14.10 -1.07 -16.05
N GLU A 121 14.41 -2.30 -16.46
CA GLU A 121 14.46 -2.70 -17.87
C GLU A 121 13.11 -2.56 -18.56
N LYS A 122 12.03 -3.08 -17.96
CA LYS A 122 10.68 -3.01 -18.56
C LYS A 122 10.16 -1.60 -18.61
N LEU A 123 10.44 -0.78 -17.60
CA LEU A 123 10.10 0.64 -17.62
C LEU A 123 10.81 1.35 -18.77
N ILE A 124 12.08 1.07 -19.00
CA ILE A 124 12.84 1.63 -20.13
C ILE A 124 12.28 1.11 -21.45
N TRP A 125 12.01 -0.18 -21.59
CA TRP A 125 11.42 -0.76 -22.80
C TRP A 125 10.05 -0.17 -23.13
N LEU A 126 9.21 -0.01 -22.11
CA LEU A 126 7.91 0.65 -22.20
C LEU A 126 8.06 2.13 -22.60
N LEU A 127 9.06 2.83 -22.05
CA LEU A 127 9.30 4.24 -22.41
C LEU A 127 9.91 4.38 -23.80
N VAL A 128 10.80 3.50 -24.23
CA VAL A 128 11.63 3.67 -25.44
C VAL A 128 11.01 3.04 -26.68
N ASN A 129 10.33 1.89 -26.55
CA ASN A 129 9.88 1.12 -27.71
C ASN A 129 8.39 1.17 -27.96
N ASN A 130 7.61 1.82 -27.09
CA ASN A 130 6.18 1.92 -27.26
C ASN A 130 5.82 3.18 -28.07
N PRO A 131 5.27 3.05 -29.31
CA PRO A 131 4.96 4.20 -30.16
C PRO A 131 3.88 5.13 -29.56
N ARG A 132 3.20 4.68 -28.50
CA ARG A 132 2.25 5.43 -27.67
C ARG A 132 2.92 6.25 -26.55
N TYR A 133 4.08 6.86 -26.80
CA TYR A 133 4.71 7.83 -25.89
C TYR A 133 3.72 8.87 -25.31
N GLN A 134 2.68 9.23 -26.08
CA GLN A 134 1.60 10.13 -25.66
C GLN A 134 0.90 9.70 -24.36
N GLU A 135 0.73 8.41 -24.09
CA GLU A 135 0.05 7.93 -22.87
C GLU A 135 0.90 8.17 -21.60
N PHE A 136 2.24 8.24 -21.73
CA PHE A 136 3.13 8.50 -20.58
C PHE A 136 3.17 9.96 -20.16
N TYR A 137 2.99 10.91 -21.07
CA TYR A 137 2.88 12.34 -20.71
C TYR A 137 1.71 12.59 -19.76
N ILE A 138 0.65 11.77 -19.82
CA ILE A 138 -0.49 11.86 -18.90
C ILE A 138 -0.03 11.63 -17.46
N TYR A 139 0.85 10.65 -17.21
CA TYR A 139 1.39 10.38 -15.88
C TYR A 139 2.29 11.52 -15.39
N PHE A 140 3.15 12.08 -16.25
CA PHE A 140 4.00 13.23 -15.90
C PHE A 140 3.18 14.51 -15.66
N ALA A 141 2.11 14.72 -16.42
CA ALA A 141 1.16 15.83 -16.20
C ALA A 141 0.31 15.61 -14.95
N PHE A 142 0.00 14.35 -14.62
CA PHE A 142 -0.73 13.98 -13.41
C PHE A 142 0.11 14.15 -12.14
N LEU A 143 1.43 13.95 -12.21
CA LEU A 143 2.33 14.09 -11.06
C LEU A 143 2.20 15.44 -10.31
N PRO A 144 2.30 16.63 -10.94
CA PRO A 144 2.15 17.90 -10.24
C PRO A 144 0.72 18.10 -9.71
N LEU A 145 -0.30 17.61 -10.41
CA LEU A 145 -1.69 17.66 -9.95
C LEU A 145 -1.90 16.79 -8.72
N LEU A 146 -1.35 15.57 -8.72
CA LEU A 146 -1.37 14.66 -7.59
C LEU A 146 -0.64 15.27 -6.38
N LEU A 147 0.54 15.87 -6.60
CA LEU A 147 1.28 16.57 -5.54
C LEU A 147 0.44 17.70 -4.95
N LEU A 148 -0.19 18.52 -5.79
CA LEU A 148 -1.05 19.61 -5.34
C LEU A 148 -2.21 19.07 -4.49
N CYS A 149 -2.89 18.03 -4.97
CA CYS A 149 -3.96 17.36 -4.23
C CYS A 149 -3.48 16.84 -2.87
N GLN A 150 -2.31 16.18 -2.81
CA GLN A 150 -1.72 15.66 -1.57
C GLN A 150 -1.40 16.78 -0.59
N LEU A 151 -0.85 17.91 -1.06
CA LEU A 151 -0.50 19.05 -0.21
C LEU A 151 -1.76 19.76 0.31
N LEU A 152 -2.75 20.01 -0.55
CA LEU A 152 -4.04 20.62 -0.15
C LEU A 152 -4.77 19.75 0.87
N PHE A 153 -4.81 18.44 0.62
CA PHE A 153 -5.41 17.48 1.52
C PHE A 153 -4.65 17.37 2.84
N GLY A 154 -3.31 17.42 2.80
CA GLY A 154 -2.47 17.49 3.98
C GLY A 154 -2.76 18.72 4.85
N VAL A 155 -2.95 19.89 4.22
CA VAL A 155 -3.38 21.12 4.92
C VAL A 155 -4.79 20.96 5.50
N TYR A 156 -5.70 20.32 4.77
CA TYR A 156 -7.06 20.06 5.25
C TYR A 156 -7.05 19.19 6.53
N ILE A 157 -6.34 18.07 6.54
CA ILE A 157 -6.21 17.21 7.73
C ILE A 157 -5.56 17.99 8.87
N TRP A 158 -4.55 18.81 8.57
CA TRP A 158 -3.87 19.61 9.60
C TRP A 158 -4.84 20.53 10.34
N ARG A 159 -5.73 21.21 9.62
CA ARG A 159 -6.77 22.06 10.23
C ARG A 159 -7.74 21.28 11.11
N ARG A 160 -7.94 19.98 10.85
CA ARG A 160 -8.86 19.10 11.58
C ARG A 160 -8.17 18.21 12.62
N VAL A 161 -6.84 18.27 12.75
CA VAL A 161 -6.06 17.30 13.53
C VAL A 161 -6.51 17.20 14.99
N PHE A 162 -6.99 18.29 15.59
CA PHE A 162 -7.49 18.31 16.97
C PHE A 162 -8.83 17.59 17.16
N HIS A 163 -9.67 17.55 16.13
CA HIS A 163 -10.94 16.81 16.14
C HIS A 163 -10.76 15.33 15.80
N LEU A 164 -9.65 14.99 15.15
CA LEU A 164 -9.36 13.64 14.69
C LEU A 164 -8.59 12.84 15.75
N HIS A 165 -9.31 12.21 16.67
CA HIS A 165 -8.70 11.45 17.77
C HIS A 165 -8.12 10.10 17.32
N LEU A 166 -6.85 9.86 17.67
CA LEU A 166 -6.19 8.57 17.43
C LEU A 166 -6.93 7.41 18.13
N ARG A 167 -7.44 7.67 19.34
CA ARG A 167 -8.18 6.73 20.17
C ARG A 167 -9.69 6.80 19.92
N SER A 168 -10.10 6.71 18.66
CA SER A 168 -11.51 6.66 18.29
C SER A 168 -12.01 5.22 18.18
N ARG A 169 -13.30 4.96 18.46
CA ARG A 169 -13.91 3.64 18.25
C ARG A 169 -13.76 3.18 16.79
N PHE A 170 -13.90 4.12 15.86
CA PHE A 170 -13.70 3.89 14.44
C PHE A 170 -12.33 3.29 14.15
N ASN A 171 -11.25 3.88 14.68
CA ASN A 171 -9.89 3.36 14.44
C ASN A 171 -9.70 1.94 14.98
N TYR A 172 -10.24 1.63 16.16
CA TYR A 172 -10.15 0.28 16.71
C TYR A 172 -10.88 -0.76 15.84
N VAL A 173 -12.12 -0.46 15.44
CA VAL A 173 -12.91 -1.34 14.58
C VAL A 173 -12.23 -1.50 13.21
N PHE A 174 -11.76 -0.41 12.63
CA PHE A 174 -11.06 -0.41 11.36
C PHE A 174 -9.80 -1.28 11.40
N MET A 175 -8.94 -1.08 12.39
CA MET A 175 -7.69 -1.86 12.54
C MET A 175 -7.99 -3.34 12.77
N PHE A 176 -9.04 -3.67 13.54
CA PHE A 176 -9.48 -5.04 13.74
C PHE A 176 -9.93 -5.70 12.43
N ILE A 177 -10.77 -5.02 11.65
CA ILE A 177 -11.23 -5.54 10.34
C ILE A 177 -10.04 -5.75 9.39
N MET A 178 -9.11 -4.80 9.32
CA MET A 178 -7.91 -4.94 8.48
C MET A 178 -7.03 -6.11 8.93
N LEU A 179 -6.88 -6.34 10.24
CA LEU A 179 -6.17 -7.50 10.76
C LEU A 179 -6.85 -8.82 10.36
N VAL A 180 -8.18 -8.87 10.40
CA VAL A 180 -8.95 -10.03 9.92
C VAL A 180 -8.67 -10.29 8.44
N PHE A 181 -8.65 -9.26 7.58
CA PHE A 181 -8.28 -9.41 6.17
C PHE A 181 -6.84 -9.92 5.99
N VAL A 182 -5.89 -9.43 6.77
CA VAL A 182 -4.49 -9.90 6.74
C VAL A 182 -4.40 -11.38 7.10
N ILE A 183 -5.06 -11.81 8.18
CA ILE A 183 -5.06 -13.21 8.59
C ILE A 183 -5.75 -14.06 7.52
N TRP A 184 -6.93 -13.67 7.07
CA TRP A 184 -7.74 -14.41 6.09
C TRP A 184 -7.01 -14.63 4.76
N SER A 185 -6.43 -13.56 4.19
CA SER A 185 -5.65 -13.64 2.95
C SER A 185 -4.43 -14.55 3.08
N ASN A 186 -3.74 -14.54 4.21
CA ASN A 186 -2.59 -15.43 4.43
C ASN A 186 -3.01 -16.89 4.68
N THR A 187 -4.12 -17.13 5.39
CA THR A 187 -4.67 -18.49 5.57
C THR A 187 -5.07 -19.12 4.24
N LEU A 188 -5.77 -18.36 3.37
CA LEU A 188 -6.15 -18.84 2.04
C LEU A 188 -4.92 -19.09 1.15
N TYR A 189 -3.88 -18.27 1.26
CA TYR A 189 -2.62 -18.51 0.57
C TYR A 189 -1.98 -19.84 1.00
N VAL A 190 -1.86 -20.09 2.30
CA VAL A 190 -1.30 -21.36 2.82
C VAL A 190 -2.13 -22.56 2.37
N TYR A 191 -3.45 -22.44 2.41
CA TYR A 191 -4.35 -23.46 1.89
C TYR A 191 -4.11 -23.73 0.39
N ALA A 192 -4.01 -22.68 -0.42
CA ALA A 192 -3.78 -22.79 -1.85
C ALA A 192 -2.45 -23.48 -2.18
N VAL A 193 -1.40 -23.17 -1.42
CA VAL A 193 -0.09 -23.83 -1.56
C VAL A 193 -0.16 -25.31 -1.17
N ASN A 194 -0.79 -25.65 -0.04
CA ASN A 194 -0.85 -27.03 0.43
C ASN A 194 -1.73 -27.94 -0.45
N THR A 195 -2.75 -27.38 -1.10
CA THR A 195 -3.69 -28.12 -1.96
C THR A 195 -3.37 -28.03 -3.45
N ASN A 196 -2.31 -27.32 -3.83
CA ASN A 196 -1.98 -27.00 -5.23
C ASN A 196 -3.16 -26.39 -6.00
N ASN A 197 -3.93 -25.51 -5.33
CA ASN A 197 -5.08 -24.87 -5.95
C ASN A 197 -4.63 -23.69 -6.83
N PHE A 198 -4.43 -23.98 -8.12
CA PHE A 198 -3.96 -23.00 -9.10
C PHE A 198 -4.89 -21.79 -9.24
N ASP A 199 -6.21 -21.97 -9.09
CA ASP A 199 -7.18 -20.88 -9.17
C ASP A 199 -6.91 -19.79 -8.14
N LEU A 200 -6.34 -20.15 -6.99
CA LEU A 200 -5.96 -19.20 -5.95
C LEU A 200 -4.52 -18.71 -6.11
N LEU A 201 -3.61 -19.59 -6.54
CA LEU A 201 -2.18 -19.26 -6.70
C LEU A 201 -1.90 -18.22 -7.79
N ILE A 202 -2.78 -18.10 -8.80
CA ILE A 202 -2.67 -17.06 -9.85
C ILE A 202 -2.65 -15.65 -9.25
N TYR A 203 -3.33 -15.42 -8.13
CA TYR A 203 -3.38 -14.10 -7.49
C TYR A 203 -2.11 -13.73 -6.70
N ARG A 204 -1.14 -14.65 -6.58
CA ARG A 204 0.09 -14.44 -5.81
C ARG A 204 0.96 -13.30 -6.34
N SER A 205 0.91 -13.08 -7.65
CA SER A 205 1.77 -12.14 -8.37
C SER A 205 0.97 -11.02 -9.04
N VAL A 206 -0.21 -10.70 -8.50
CA VAL A 206 -1.05 -9.65 -9.07
C VAL A 206 -0.66 -8.27 -8.58
N PHE A 207 -0.18 -8.17 -7.34
CA PHE A 207 0.16 -6.90 -6.73
C PHE A 207 1.68 -6.75 -6.58
N PRO A 208 2.22 -5.52 -6.75
CA PRO A 208 3.64 -5.30 -6.61
C PRO A 208 4.10 -5.49 -5.16
N LEU A 209 5.36 -5.91 -5.00
CA LEU A 209 6.00 -6.13 -3.70
C LEU A 209 5.22 -7.09 -2.79
N MET A 210 4.57 -8.09 -3.37
CA MET A 210 3.81 -9.07 -2.61
C MET A 210 4.71 -9.87 -1.66
N PHE A 211 4.33 -9.89 -0.38
CA PHE A 211 4.97 -10.72 0.64
C PHE A 211 3.90 -11.57 1.31
N TYR A 212 4.15 -12.88 1.31
CA TYR A 212 3.33 -13.85 2.02
C TYR A 212 4.10 -14.38 3.21
N PHE A 213 3.40 -14.61 4.32
CA PHE A 213 4.01 -15.33 5.44
C PHE A 213 4.23 -16.79 5.02
N ARG A 214 5.47 -17.13 4.67
CA ARG A 214 5.87 -18.50 4.43
C ARG A 214 6.03 -19.18 5.78
N PHE A 215 5.07 -20.01 6.16
CA PHE A 215 5.21 -20.82 7.36
C PHE A 215 6.27 -21.91 7.12
N PRO A 216 7.26 -22.06 8.01
CA PRO A 216 8.26 -23.11 7.90
C PRO A 216 7.60 -24.50 8.00
N TYR A 217 8.26 -25.51 7.41
CA TYR A 217 7.84 -26.91 7.19
C TYR A 217 7.38 -27.73 8.42
N TRP A 218 7.14 -27.11 9.58
CA TRP A 218 6.66 -27.77 10.80
C TRP A 218 5.27 -28.37 10.65
N PHE A 219 4.43 -27.86 9.74
CA PHE A 219 3.11 -28.43 9.46
C PHE A 219 3.16 -29.60 8.46
N THR A 220 4.22 -29.71 7.65
CA THR A 220 4.38 -30.81 6.67
C THR A 220 4.98 -32.08 7.27
N SER A 221 5.51 -32.04 8.50
CA SER A 221 6.01 -33.24 9.18
C SER A 221 4.91 -34.15 9.75
N LEU A 222 3.64 -33.83 9.51
CA LEU A 222 2.50 -34.64 9.94
C LEU A 222 2.01 -35.64 8.88
N ASP A 223 2.51 -35.58 7.64
CA ASP A 223 2.17 -36.53 6.57
C ASP A 223 3.41 -37.28 6.03
N PRO A 224 3.62 -38.57 6.40
CA PRO A 224 4.74 -39.38 5.91
C PRO A 224 4.73 -39.69 4.40
N GLN A 225 3.65 -39.39 3.68
CA GLN A 225 3.48 -39.81 2.27
C GLN A 225 4.07 -38.84 1.24
N LEU A 226 4.44 -37.61 1.62
CA LEU A 226 4.99 -36.61 0.69
C LEU A 226 6.52 -36.68 0.50
N ILE A 227 7.22 -37.50 1.30
CA ILE A 227 8.69 -37.62 1.27
C ILE A 227 9.19 -38.33 -0.01
N HIS A 228 8.32 -39.09 -0.70
CA HIS A 228 8.74 -39.86 -1.88
C HIS A 228 8.81 -39.07 -3.20
N PHE A 229 8.22 -37.87 -3.30
CA PHE A 229 8.17 -37.13 -4.57
C PHE A 229 9.30 -36.12 -4.79
N THR A 230 10.08 -35.79 -3.75
CA THR A 230 11.17 -34.80 -3.85
C THR A 230 12.47 -35.35 -4.45
N ASN A 231 12.58 -36.66 -4.69
CA ASN A 231 13.79 -37.28 -5.26
C ASN A 231 13.79 -37.43 -6.79
N LEU A 232 12.77 -36.91 -7.49
CA LEU A 232 12.61 -37.10 -8.94
C LEU A 232 12.75 -35.84 -9.78
N ILE A 233 13.04 -34.69 -9.18
CA ILE A 233 13.31 -33.45 -9.93
C ILE A 233 14.53 -32.77 -9.29
N GLY A 234 15.70 -33.35 -9.56
CA GLY A 234 17.00 -32.69 -9.43
C GLY A 234 17.49 -32.27 -10.81
#